data_AF-A0A2W6CJP1-F1
#
_entry.id   AF-A0A2W6CJP1-F1
#
_cell.length_a   1.000
_cell.length_b   1.000
_cell.length_c   1.000
_cell.angle_alpha   90.00
_cell.angle_beta   90.00
_cell.angle_gamma   90.00
#
_symmetry.space_group_name_H-M   'P 1'
#
loop_
_entity.id
_entity.type
_entity.pdbx_description
1 polymer ?
#
loop_
_entity_poly.entity_id
_entity_poly.type
_entity_poly.pdbx_seq_one_letter_code
_entity_poly.pdbx_strand_id
1 'polypeptide(L)'
;MIGVAIGTAVLVLGCVSIAGAEPGGSAGPADSKANAANGKAAPATGSGGSLAVGSSGLSEAVLTPIAPCRIVDTRVAGGRVTSARGFQISGSSGFAAQGGQSAGCGIPAGATAVSANVVAVSEVKSGYLQAYPHGQAVPNASILNYGLSDIANGLTLAVTPGTGPGLDVSASAATQVVIDVTGYYQQQITADINSDGTFSSRTSRALVVTHNAGSGFYTVYTDTTLTNCSVSVSLRSRGAYAVAYTANNTVVVATWTLSATAVPVTNDENFGLIVAC
;
A
#
# COMPACT_ATOMS: atom_id res chain seq x y z
N MET A 1 -25.37 -15.47 52.83
CA MET A 1 -25.69 -14.41 51.85
C MET A 1 -24.38 -13.65 51.66
N ILE A 2 -23.67 -13.61 50.53
CA ILE A 2 -23.96 -13.84 49.11
C ILE A 2 -22.71 -14.51 48.52
N GLY A 3 -22.87 -15.63 47.82
CA GLY A 3 -21.81 -16.22 47.00
C GLY A 3 -21.93 -15.69 45.58
N VAL A 4 -20.82 -15.24 44.99
CA VAL A 4 -20.76 -14.85 43.58
C VAL A 4 -20.02 -15.94 42.82
N ALA A 5 -20.77 -16.72 42.04
CA ALA A 5 -20.25 -17.66 41.07
C ALA A 5 -19.90 -16.89 39.79
N ILE A 6 -18.66 -17.03 39.30
CA ILE A 6 -18.24 -16.49 38.01
C ILE A 6 -18.16 -17.68 37.05
N GLY A 7 -19.13 -17.78 36.16
CA GLY A 7 -19.23 -18.84 35.16
C GLY A 7 -18.21 -18.65 34.03
N THR A 8 -17.40 -19.67 33.78
CA THR A 8 -16.49 -19.75 32.63
C THR A 8 -17.28 -20.15 31.39
N ALA A 9 -17.43 -19.23 30.43
CA ALA A 9 -17.96 -19.54 29.11
C ALA A 9 -16.82 -20.05 28.22
N VAL A 10 -16.89 -21.33 27.81
CA VAL A 10 -15.97 -21.92 26.83
C VAL A 10 -16.62 -21.78 25.44
N LEU A 11 -16.01 -20.98 24.56
CA LEU A 11 -16.41 -20.88 23.16
C LEU A 11 -15.59 -21.90 22.35
N VAL A 12 -16.25 -22.97 21.88
CA VAL A 12 -15.64 -23.97 20.99
C VAL A 12 -15.90 -23.54 19.54
N LEU A 13 -14.86 -23.10 18.83
CA LEU A 13 -14.89 -22.98 17.37
C LEU A 13 -14.28 -24.25 16.76
N GLY A 14 -15.11 -25.03 16.07
CA GLY A 14 -14.66 -26.20 15.30
C GLY A 14 -14.07 -25.79 13.95
N CYS A 15 -12.85 -26.22 13.65
CA CYS A 15 -12.28 -26.14 12.31
C CYS A 15 -12.58 -27.43 11.54
N VAL A 16 -13.24 -27.33 10.39
CA VAL A 16 -13.38 -28.40 9.41
C VAL A 16 -12.07 -28.53 8.64
N SER A 17 -11.50 -29.73 8.59
CA SER A 17 -10.33 -30.05 7.76
C SER A 17 -10.80 -30.87 6.55
N ILE A 18 -10.51 -30.40 5.34
CA ILE A 18 -10.66 -31.17 4.10
C ILE A 18 -9.28 -31.73 3.72
N ALA A 19 -9.13 -33.05 3.81
CA ALA A 19 -7.95 -33.77 3.33
C ALA A 19 -8.20 -34.23 1.89
N GLY A 20 -7.42 -33.72 0.95
CA GLY A 20 -7.32 -34.25 -0.41
C GLY A 20 -6.21 -35.30 -0.47
N ALA A 21 -6.55 -36.52 -0.86
CA ALA A 21 -5.61 -37.61 -1.07
C ALA A 21 -4.99 -37.54 -2.48
N GLU A 22 -3.68 -37.75 -2.60
CA GLU A 22 -3.01 -38.02 -3.87
C GLU A 22 -2.81 -39.54 -4.02
N PRO A 23 -3.10 -40.15 -5.19
CA PRO A 23 -2.68 -41.52 -5.48
C PRO A 23 -1.34 -41.53 -6.21
N GLY A 24 -0.37 -42.26 -5.64
CA GLY A 24 0.85 -42.65 -6.31
C GLY A 24 0.61 -43.68 -7.42
N GLY A 25 1.31 -43.52 -8.54
CA GLY A 25 1.34 -44.48 -9.65
C GLY A 25 2.76 -44.66 -10.17
N SER A 26 3.28 -45.88 -10.06
CA SER A 26 4.60 -46.30 -10.50
C SER A 26 4.67 -46.49 -12.02
N ALA A 27 5.78 -46.03 -12.63
CA ALA A 27 6.07 -46.22 -14.05
C ALA A 27 6.64 -47.63 -14.31
N GLY A 28 6.01 -48.39 -15.21
CA GLY A 28 6.58 -49.59 -15.83
C GLY A 28 7.36 -49.25 -17.11
N PRO A 29 8.32 -50.09 -17.54
CA PRO A 29 9.11 -49.86 -18.74
C PRO A 29 8.28 -50.08 -20.01
N ALA A 30 8.38 -49.16 -20.97
CA ALA A 30 7.68 -49.20 -22.24
C ALA A 30 8.44 -50.04 -23.28
N ASP A 31 7.78 -51.08 -23.80
CA ASP A 31 8.23 -51.82 -24.98
C ASP A 31 8.10 -50.96 -26.24
N SER A 32 9.18 -50.93 -27.01
CA SER A 32 9.31 -50.20 -28.26
C SER A 32 8.59 -50.92 -29.40
N LYS A 33 7.66 -50.23 -30.08
CA LYS A 33 7.36 -50.40 -31.52
C LYS A 33 6.33 -49.34 -31.97
N ALA A 34 6.82 -48.24 -32.55
CA ALA A 34 6.01 -47.40 -33.42
C ALA A 34 6.83 -47.00 -34.65
N ASN A 35 6.22 -47.32 -35.78
CA ASN A 35 6.70 -47.25 -37.15
C ASN A 35 6.93 -45.79 -37.61
N ALA A 36 7.99 -45.57 -38.38
CA ALA A 36 8.34 -44.27 -38.95
C ALA A 36 7.42 -43.92 -40.13
N ALA A 37 6.66 -42.83 -40.01
CA ALA A 37 6.21 -42.01 -41.13
C ALA A 37 5.69 -40.65 -40.65
N ASN A 38 6.17 -39.59 -41.30
CA ASN A 38 5.76 -38.18 -41.25
C ASN A 38 6.57 -37.27 -40.34
N GLY A 39 7.51 -36.56 -40.97
CA GLY A 39 8.31 -35.50 -40.38
C GLY A 39 7.46 -34.35 -39.88
N LYS A 40 7.46 -34.17 -38.56
CA LYS A 40 7.17 -32.90 -37.91
C LYS A 40 8.28 -32.70 -36.89
N ALA A 41 9.07 -31.64 -37.06
CA ALA A 41 10.17 -31.32 -36.16
C ALA A 41 9.69 -31.32 -34.70
N ALA A 42 10.46 -31.96 -33.82
CA ALA A 42 10.21 -31.95 -32.38
C ALA A 42 10.16 -30.49 -31.89
N PRO A 43 9.21 -30.09 -31.01
CA PRO A 43 9.29 -28.80 -30.37
C PRO A 43 10.58 -28.79 -29.54
N ALA A 44 11.38 -27.73 -29.68
CA ALA A 44 12.52 -27.50 -28.81
C ALA A 44 12.07 -27.60 -27.35
N THR A 45 12.82 -28.35 -26.55
CA THR A 45 12.73 -28.35 -25.09
C THR A 45 13.12 -26.95 -24.60
N GLY A 46 12.15 -26.04 -24.63
CA GLY A 46 12.25 -24.77 -23.94
C GLY A 46 12.46 -25.09 -22.47
N SER A 47 13.65 -24.77 -21.97
CA SER A 47 13.88 -24.65 -20.53
C SER A 47 12.73 -23.82 -19.98
N GLY A 48 11.90 -24.44 -19.15
CA GLY A 48 10.86 -23.75 -18.41
C GLY A 48 11.59 -22.77 -17.51
N GLY A 49 11.85 -21.57 -18.03
CA GLY A 49 12.20 -20.43 -17.23
C GLY A 49 11.06 -20.32 -16.24
N SER A 50 11.33 -20.69 -14.99
CA SER A 50 10.46 -20.33 -13.88
C SER A 50 10.18 -18.85 -14.09
N LEU A 51 8.93 -18.52 -14.40
CA LEU A 51 8.46 -17.17 -14.25
C LEU A 51 8.75 -16.89 -12.80
N ALA A 52 9.83 -16.15 -12.53
CA ALA A 52 10.03 -15.57 -11.24
C ALA A 52 8.67 -14.92 -10.96
N VAL A 53 7.99 -15.41 -9.93
CA VAL A 53 6.95 -14.62 -9.30
C VAL A 53 7.74 -13.43 -8.82
N GLY A 54 7.81 -12.40 -9.66
CA GLY A 54 8.32 -11.11 -9.26
C GLY A 54 7.56 -10.86 -7.97
N SER A 55 8.30 -10.61 -6.89
CA SER A 55 7.66 -10.10 -5.70
C SER A 55 7.05 -8.77 -6.13
N SER A 56 5.82 -8.82 -6.62
CA SER A 56 4.90 -7.70 -6.64
C SER A 56 4.77 -7.38 -5.17
N GLY A 57 5.71 -6.56 -4.67
CA GLY A 57 5.78 -6.18 -3.28
C GLY A 57 4.39 -5.71 -2.94
N LEU A 58 3.80 -6.30 -1.89
CA LEU A 58 2.42 -6.13 -1.46
C LEU A 58 1.98 -4.67 -1.70
N SER A 59 1.36 -4.40 -2.85
CA SER A 59 1.05 -3.04 -3.30
C SER A 59 -0.36 -2.71 -2.82
N GLU A 60 -0.58 -2.90 -1.52
CA GLU A 60 -1.82 -2.52 -0.88
C GLU A 60 -1.64 -1.08 -0.40
N ALA A 61 -2.21 -0.15 -1.17
CA ALA A 61 -2.31 1.24 -0.76
C ALA A 61 -3.60 1.41 0.04
N VAL A 62 -3.49 1.87 1.28
CA VAL A 62 -4.61 2.09 2.18
C VAL A 62 -5.06 3.53 2.06
N LEU A 63 -6.38 3.74 2.03
CA LEU A 63 -6.97 5.08 2.06
C LEU A 63 -6.96 5.63 3.50
N THR A 64 -6.27 6.74 3.71
CA THR A 64 -6.36 7.54 4.93
C THR A 64 -7.27 8.74 4.65
N PRO A 65 -8.46 8.81 5.28
CA PRO A 65 -9.37 9.94 5.11
C PRO A 65 -8.83 11.17 5.84
N ILE A 66 -9.07 12.35 5.27
CA ILE A 66 -8.75 13.65 5.89
C ILE A 66 -10.00 14.53 5.90
N ALA A 67 -9.99 15.57 6.74
CA ALA A 67 -10.99 16.63 6.59
C ALA A 67 -10.87 17.24 5.18
N PRO A 68 -11.99 17.48 4.45
CA PRO A 68 -11.94 18.05 3.11
C PRO A 68 -11.07 19.30 3.08
N CYS A 69 -10.04 19.29 2.23
CA CYS A 69 -9.00 20.31 2.25
C CYS A 69 -8.66 20.76 0.83
N ARG A 70 -8.67 22.08 0.62
CA ARG A 70 -8.40 22.69 -0.68
C ARG A 70 -6.90 22.81 -0.93
N ILE A 71 -6.42 22.08 -1.94
CA ILE A 71 -5.03 22.17 -2.39
C ILE A 71 -4.86 23.09 -3.60
N VAL A 72 -5.90 23.28 -4.42
CA VAL A 72 -5.83 24.14 -5.62
C VAL A 72 -7.10 24.99 -5.71
N ASP A 73 -6.93 26.29 -5.94
CA ASP A 73 -7.98 27.22 -6.35
C ASP A 73 -7.40 28.23 -7.34
N THR A 74 -7.51 27.94 -8.63
CA THR A 74 -6.86 28.82 -9.62
C THR A 74 -7.56 30.16 -9.81
N ARG A 75 -8.73 30.36 -9.20
CA ARG A 75 -9.41 31.66 -9.12
C ARG A 75 -8.68 32.61 -8.17
N VAL A 76 -8.02 32.06 -7.16
CA VAL A 76 -7.30 32.82 -6.13
C VAL A 76 -5.85 33.08 -6.56
N ALA A 77 -5.14 32.07 -7.08
CA ALA A 77 -3.76 32.20 -7.53
C ALA A 77 -3.42 31.26 -8.70
N GLY A 78 -2.43 31.60 -9.51
CA GLY A 78 -2.00 30.80 -10.67
C GLY A 78 -2.86 30.95 -11.93
N GLY A 79 -4.11 31.40 -11.82
CA GLY A 79 -4.98 31.72 -12.95
C GLY A 79 -5.37 30.50 -13.80
N ARG A 80 -6.13 30.74 -14.86
CA ARG A 80 -6.74 29.70 -15.70
C ARG A 80 -5.73 28.67 -16.20
N VAL A 81 -6.13 27.41 -16.19
CA VAL A 81 -5.39 26.32 -16.82
C VAL A 81 -5.71 26.31 -18.31
N THR A 82 -4.68 26.35 -19.15
CA THR A 82 -4.79 26.39 -20.62
C THR A 82 -3.98 25.28 -21.31
N SER A 83 -3.12 24.62 -20.55
CA SER A 83 -2.23 23.52 -20.95
C SER A 83 -1.80 22.78 -19.67
N ALA A 84 -1.04 21.70 -19.81
CA ALA A 84 -0.55 20.93 -18.68
C ALA A 84 0.20 21.81 -17.66
N ARG A 85 -0.25 21.76 -16.41
CA ARG A 85 0.37 22.45 -15.27
C ARG A 85 0.49 21.50 -14.09
N GLY A 86 1.69 21.45 -13.50
CA GLY A 86 1.96 20.70 -12.29
C GLY A 86 1.46 21.40 -11.05
N PHE A 87 0.81 20.63 -10.17
CA PHE A 87 0.29 21.05 -8.88
C PHE A 87 0.90 20.22 -7.75
N GLN A 88 1.20 20.90 -6.64
CA GLN A 88 1.62 20.29 -5.38
C GLN A 88 0.44 19.54 -4.76
N ILE A 89 0.69 18.32 -4.30
CA ILE A 89 -0.30 17.46 -3.63
C ILE A 89 0.13 17.17 -2.19
N SER A 90 1.38 16.79 -1.99
CA SER A 90 1.98 16.41 -0.72
C SER A 90 2.95 17.47 -0.19
N GLY A 91 3.27 17.38 1.10
CA GLY A 91 4.19 18.31 1.77
C GLY A 91 3.50 19.51 2.43
N SER A 92 4.30 20.51 2.82
CA SER A 92 3.87 21.61 3.70
C SER A 92 4.07 23.01 3.13
N SER A 93 4.45 23.14 1.85
CA SER A 93 4.72 24.43 1.20
C SER A 93 4.38 24.39 -0.30
N GLY A 94 4.38 25.56 -0.96
CA GLY A 94 4.09 25.69 -2.39
C GLY A 94 2.60 25.78 -2.76
N PHE A 95 1.69 25.48 -1.82
CA PHE A 95 0.25 25.49 -2.05
C PHE A 95 -0.34 26.90 -2.25
N ALA A 96 0.24 27.94 -1.64
CA ALA A 96 -0.27 29.31 -1.77
C ALA A 96 -0.22 29.82 -3.22
N ALA A 97 0.80 29.43 -3.99
CA ALA A 97 0.96 29.82 -5.39
C ALA A 97 -0.11 29.20 -6.33
N GLN A 98 -0.76 28.13 -5.88
CA GLN A 98 -1.86 27.44 -6.58
C GLN A 98 -3.22 27.69 -5.92
N GLY A 99 -3.31 28.63 -4.97
CA GLY A 99 -4.57 29.02 -4.30
C GLY A 99 -5.07 28.05 -3.24
N GLY A 100 -4.24 27.07 -2.85
CA GLY A 100 -4.53 26.12 -1.77
C GLY A 100 -4.15 26.65 -0.39
N GLN A 101 -4.47 25.85 0.64
CA GLN A 101 -4.06 26.13 2.02
C GLN A 101 -2.53 26.16 2.14
N SER A 102 -1.96 27.25 2.67
CA SER A 102 -0.51 27.49 2.65
C SER A 102 0.33 26.38 3.31
N ALA A 103 -0.21 25.72 4.35
CA ALA A 103 0.45 24.62 5.05
C ALA A 103 0.23 23.24 4.40
N GLY A 104 -0.45 23.19 3.26
CA GLY A 104 -0.92 21.95 2.65
C GLY A 104 -2.06 21.29 3.44
N CYS A 105 -2.31 20.02 3.12
CA CYS A 105 -3.40 19.22 3.70
C CYS A 105 -2.91 18.05 4.55
N GLY A 106 -1.64 18.05 4.97
CA GLY A 106 -1.05 16.96 5.75
C GLY A 106 -0.84 15.66 4.97
N ILE A 107 -0.91 15.71 3.63
CA ILE A 107 -0.69 14.54 2.77
C ILE A 107 0.81 14.20 2.76
N PRO A 108 1.20 12.99 3.16
CA PRO A 108 2.61 12.60 3.23
C PRO A 108 3.22 12.48 1.83
N ALA A 109 4.54 12.73 1.73
CA ALA A 109 5.28 12.63 0.47
C ALA A 109 5.23 11.24 -0.18
N GLY A 110 5.00 10.18 0.60
CA GLY A 110 4.86 8.82 0.08
C GLY A 110 3.46 8.45 -0.40
N ALA A 111 2.50 9.38 -0.45
CA ALA A 111 1.19 9.14 -1.04
C ALA A 111 1.33 8.81 -2.54
N THR A 112 0.62 7.79 -2.99
CA THR A 112 0.65 7.30 -4.39
C THR A 112 -0.64 7.60 -5.14
N ALA A 113 -1.71 7.94 -4.43
CA ALA A 113 -2.92 8.49 -5.01
C ALA A 113 -3.65 9.39 -4.00
N VAL A 114 -4.63 10.16 -4.48
CA VAL A 114 -5.54 10.97 -3.66
C VAL A 114 -6.99 10.71 -4.06
N SER A 115 -7.89 10.72 -3.08
CA SER A 115 -9.32 10.84 -3.32
C SER A 115 -9.66 12.34 -3.31
N ALA A 116 -10.15 12.85 -4.43
CA ALA A 116 -10.34 14.28 -4.62
C ALA A 116 -11.63 14.60 -5.38
N ASN A 117 -12.18 15.77 -5.10
CA ASN A 117 -13.18 16.42 -5.91
C ASN A 117 -12.50 17.48 -6.78
N VAL A 118 -12.57 17.31 -8.09
CA VAL A 118 -12.01 18.25 -9.08
C VAL A 118 -13.15 19.01 -9.71
N VAL A 119 -13.05 20.34 -9.74
CA VAL A 119 -14.07 21.23 -10.29
C VAL A 119 -13.47 22.06 -11.40
N ALA A 120 -14.08 22.02 -12.58
CA ALA A 120 -13.92 23.07 -13.59
C ALA A 120 -14.93 24.17 -13.28
N VAL A 121 -14.46 25.41 -13.21
CA VAL A 121 -15.31 26.57 -12.93
C VAL A 121 -14.96 27.77 -13.79
N SER A 122 -15.95 28.65 -13.97
CA SER A 122 -15.78 29.91 -14.72
C SER A 122 -15.25 29.69 -16.15
N GLU A 123 -15.66 28.66 -16.85
CA GLU A 123 -15.15 28.27 -18.18
C GLU A 123 -15.24 29.40 -19.21
N VAL A 124 -14.27 29.47 -20.14
CA VAL A 124 -14.36 30.41 -21.27
C VAL A 124 -15.08 29.80 -22.46
N LYS A 125 -14.94 28.48 -22.64
CA LYS A 125 -15.53 27.66 -23.73
C LYS A 125 -15.68 26.24 -23.24
N SER A 126 -16.56 25.47 -23.88
CA SER A 126 -16.66 24.02 -23.65
C SER A 126 -15.34 23.32 -23.93
N GLY A 127 -15.03 22.30 -23.14
CA GLY A 127 -13.77 21.57 -23.19
C GLY A 127 -13.74 20.40 -22.21
N TYR A 128 -12.55 19.96 -21.87
CA TYR A 128 -12.33 18.84 -20.94
C TYR A 128 -11.07 19.05 -20.13
N LEU A 129 -11.04 18.43 -18.94
CA LEU A 129 -9.85 18.33 -18.10
C LEU A 129 -9.29 16.91 -18.15
N GLN A 130 -7.98 16.85 -18.02
CA GLN A 130 -7.23 15.62 -17.81
C GLN A 130 -6.35 15.83 -16.58
N ALA A 131 -6.23 14.82 -15.74
CA ALA A 131 -5.34 14.83 -14.59
C ALA A 131 -4.58 13.50 -14.53
N TYR A 132 -3.28 13.57 -14.27
CA TYR A 132 -2.39 12.42 -14.31
C TYR A 132 -1.18 12.65 -13.39
N PRO A 133 -0.47 11.59 -12.96
CA PRO A 133 0.72 11.74 -12.12
C PRO A 133 1.74 12.65 -12.79
N HIS A 134 2.34 13.55 -12.03
CA HIS A 134 3.28 14.52 -12.57
C HIS A 134 4.45 13.85 -13.30
N GLY A 135 4.79 14.38 -14.48
CA GLY A 135 5.87 13.86 -15.31
C GLY A 135 5.52 12.60 -16.11
N GLN A 136 4.27 12.14 -16.06
CA GLN A 136 3.77 11.08 -16.94
C GLN A 136 3.23 11.64 -18.26
N ALA A 137 3.12 10.79 -19.27
CA ALA A 137 2.51 11.16 -20.53
C ALA A 137 1.03 11.53 -20.35
N VAL A 138 0.58 12.55 -21.07
CA VAL A 138 -0.83 12.97 -21.06
C VAL A 138 -1.70 11.78 -21.50
N PRO A 139 -2.71 11.37 -20.71
CA PRO A 139 -3.60 10.29 -21.11
C PRO A 139 -4.46 10.71 -22.30
N ASN A 140 -5.08 9.77 -22.99
CA ASN A 140 -6.10 10.10 -24.01
C ASN A 140 -7.48 10.35 -23.37
N ALA A 141 -7.69 9.89 -22.13
CA ALA A 141 -8.96 10.01 -21.42
C ALA A 141 -9.09 11.35 -20.68
N SER A 142 -10.30 11.89 -20.62
CA SER A 142 -10.70 13.03 -19.79
C SER A 142 -11.16 12.59 -18.40
N ILE A 143 -10.86 13.37 -17.38
CA ILE A 143 -11.42 13.17 -16.03
C ILE A 143 -12.79 13.85 -15.88
N LEU A 144 -13.07 14.90 -16.64
CA LEU A 144 -14.39 15.56 -16.73
C LEU A 144 -14.47 16.38 -18.00
N ASN A 145 -15.70 16.57 -18.50
CA ASN A 145 -16.03 17.40 -19.66
C ASN A 145 -16.90 18.55 -19.19
N TYR A 146 -16.58 19.79 -19.57
CA TYR A 146 -17.30 20.99 -19.15
C TYR A 146 -17.88 21.75 -20.33
N GLY A 147 -19.02 22.40 -20.08
CA GLY A 147 -19.68 23.33 -20.99
C GLY A 147 -19.36 24.78 -20.61
N LEU A 148 -20.41 25.61 -20.55
CA LEU A 148 -20.36 26.97 -19.99
C LEU A 148 -20.99 27.01 -18.59
N SER A 149 -20.81 25.94 -17.83
CA SER A 149 -21.33 25.77 -16.49
C SER A 149 -20.32 25.00 -15.65
N ASP A 150 -20.16 25.45 -14.41
CA ASP A 150 -19.34 24.77 -13.42
C ASP A 150 -19.73 23.30 -13.30
N ILE A 151 -18.73 22.42 -13.28
CA ILE A 151 -18.94 20.97 -13.13
C ILE A 151 -17.86 20.38 -12.22
N ALA A 152 -18.29 19.48 -11.33
CA ALA A 152 -17.43 18.75 -10.41
C ALA A 152 -17.40 17.26 -10.73
N ASN A 153 -16.26 16.61 -10.49
CA ASN A 153 -16.14 15.16 -10.49
C ASN A 153 -15.32 14.70 -9.28
N GLY A 154 -15.87 13.75 -8.51
CA GLY A 154 -15.19 13.08 -7.41
C GLY A 154 -14.51 11.80 -7.92
N LEU A 155 -13.18 11.71 -7.79
CA LEU A 155 -12.40 10.60 -8.32
C LEU A 155 -11.14 10.33 -7.50
N THR A 156 -10.58 9.13 -7.70
CA THR A 156 -9.24 8.79 -7.22
C THR A 156 -8.21 9.09 -8.31
N LEU A 157 -7.21 9.89 -7.97
CA LEU A 157 -6.13 10.30 -8.87
C LEU A 157 -4.81 9.70 -8.38
N ALA A 158 -4.14 8.94 -9.24
CA ALA A 158 -2.74 8.58 -8.99
C ALA A 158 -1.87 9.84 -8.99
N VAL A 159 -0.88 9.89 -8.10
CA VAL A 159 0.06 11.00 -7.96
C VAL A 159 1.49 10.50 -7.91
N THR A 160 2.42 11.33 -8.35
CA THR A 160 3.85 11.05 -8.22
C THR A 160 4.27 11.32 -6.78
N PRO A 161 4.79 10.31 -6.04
CA PRO A 161 5.28 10.52 -4.69
C PRO A 161 6.47 11.49 -4.65
N GLY A 162 6.57 12.28 -3.59
CA GLY A 162 7.66 13.23 -3.37
C GLY A 162 7.19 14.52 -2.71
N THR A 163 8.08 15.52 -2.74
CA THR A 163 7.84 16.89 -2.23
C THR A 163 7.68 17.93 -3.35
N GLY A 164 7.76 17.50 -4.62
CA GLY A 164 7.50 18.31 -5.80
C GLY A 164 6.06 18.14 -6.29
N PRO A 165 5.73 18.67 -7.49
CA PRO A 165 4.40 18.50 -8.07
C PRO A 165 4.06 17.01 -8.16
N GLY A 166 2.87 16.65 -7.70
CA GLY A 166 2.39 15.26 -7.68
C GLY A 166 1.40 14.97 -8.81
N LEU A 167 0.73 16.00 -9.32
CA LEU A 167 -0.34 15.90 -10.30
C LEU A 167 -0.15 16.96 -11.39
N ASP A 168 -0.22 16.55 -12.65
CA ASP A 168 -0.38 17.46 -13.77
C ASP A 168 -1.86 17.53 -14.16
N VAL A 169 -2.38 18.75 -14.33
CA VAL A 169 -3.73 18.99 -14.85
C VAL A 169 -3.62 19.76 -16.16
N SER A 170 -4.28 19.25 -17.20
CA SER A 170 -4.37 19.89 -18.51
C SER A 170 -5.82 20.21 -18.84
N ALA A 171 -6.03 21.29 -19.58
CA ALA A 171 -7.34 21.73 -20.04
C ALA A 171 -7.30 21.95 -21.55
N SER A 172 -8.28 21.41 -22.29
CA SER A 172 -8.38 21.64 -23.74
C SER A 172 -8.92 23.03 -24.11
N ALA A 173 -9.61 23.69 -23.18
CA ALA A 173 -9.99 25.09 -23.25
C ALA A 173 -9.70 25.78 -21.90
N ALA A 174 -9.55 27.11 -21.90
CA ALA A 174 -9.22 27.84 -20.69
C ALA A 174 -10.33 27.72 -19.63
N THR A 175 -10.01 27.16 -18.46
CA THR A 175 -10.93 27.08 -17.31
C THR A 175 -10.19 27.32 -15.99
N GLN A 176 -10.92 27.69 -14.94
CA GLN A 176 -10.37 27.66 -13.59
C GLN A 176 -10.57 26.25 -13.01
N VAL A 177 -9.63 25.82 -12.19
CA VAL A 177 -9.64 24.50 -11.56
C VAL A 177 -9.62 24.67 -10.04
N VAL A 178 -10.50 23.93 -9.38
CA VAL A 178 -10.50 23.78 -7.92
C VAL A 178 -10.31 22.31 -7.60
N ILE A 179 -9.44 22.00 -6.65
CA ILE A 179 -9.20 20.62 -6.19
C ILE A 179 -9.29 20.60 -4.67
N ASP A 180 -10.29 19.86 -4.19
CA ASP A 180 -10.53 19.57 -2.78
C ASP A 180 -10.21 18.09 -2.52
N VAL A 181 -9.28 17.79 -1.63
CA VAL A 181 -8.88 16.40 -1.29
C VAL A 181 -9.63 15.94 -0.05
N THR A 182 -10.12 14.71 -0.08
CA THR A 182 -10.86 14.05 1.02
C THR A 182 -10.12 12.87 1.63
N GLY A 183 -9.04 12.41 0.99
CA GLY A 183 -8.16 11.37 1.51
C GLY A 183 -6.98 11.11 0.59
N TYR A 184 -6.02 10.33 1.07
CA TYR A 184 -4.87 9.89 0.27
C TYR A 184 -4.65 8.39 0.41
N TYR A 185 -4.06 7.79 -0.62
CA TYR A 185 -3.65 6.40 -0.61
C TYR A 185 -2.14 6.34 -0.43
N GLN A 186 -1.70 5.52 0.51
CA GLN A 186 -0.29 5.26 0.75
C GLN A 186 -0.07 3.78 1.00
N GLN A 187 1.05 3.25 0.53
CA GLN A 187 1.43 1.87 0.82
C GLN A 187 1.59 1.67 2.33
N GLN A 188 0.97 0.62 2.86
CA GLN A 188 1.13 0.26 4.27
C GLN A 188 2.58 -0.20 4.54
N ILE A 189 3.07 0.00 5.77
CA ILE A 189 4.33 -0.60 6.18
C ILE A 189 4.01 -2.02 6.65
N THR A 190 4.38 -3.00 5.83
CA THR A 190 4.16 -4.42 6.12
C THR A 190 5.47 -5.17 5.91
N ALA A 191 5.78 -6.10 6.80
CA ALA A 191 6.95 -6.95 6.69
C ALA A 191 6.70 -8.32 7.31
N ASP A 192 7.19 -9.36 6.65
CA ASP A 192 7.35 -10.68 7.24
C ASP A 192 8.81 -10.85 7.64
N ILE A 193 9.04 -11.06 8.93
CA ILE A 193 10.38 -11.12 9.53
C ILE A 193 10.62 -12.54 10.05
N ASN A 194 11.79 -13.08 9.70
CA ASN A 194 12.26 -14.37 10.15
C ASN A 194 12.92 -14.25 11.53
N SER A 195 13.06 -15.38 12.22
CA SER A 195 13.66 -15.45 13.55
C SER A 195 15.09 -14.93 13.59
N ASP A 196 15.83 -15.01 12.48
CA ASP A 196 17.19 -14.46 12.31
C ASP A 196 17.23 -12.94 11.99
N GLY A 197 16.08 -12.27 12.00
CA GLY A 197 15.96 -10.85 11.68
C GLY A 197 15.99 -10.53 10.18
N THR A 198 15.96 -11.52 9.28
CA THR A 198 15.87 -11.26 7.85
C THR A 198 14.41 -11.04 7.39
N PHE A 199 14.21 -10.32 6.29
CA PHE A 199 12.89 -10.19 5.68
C PHE A 199 12.60 -11.39 4.78
N SER A 200 11.48 -12.07 5.02
CA SER A 200 10.87 -13.01 4.07
C SER A 200 10.07 -12.28 2.99
N SER A 201 9.39 -11.19 3.36
CA SER A 201 8.65 -10.32 2.46
C SER A 201 8.55 -8.92 3.09
N ARG A 202 8.39 -7.86 2.30
CA ARG A 202 8.20 -6.50 2.83
C ARG A 202 7.64 -5.54 1.78
N THR A 203 7.04 -4.45 2.24
CA THR A 203 6.85 -3.25 1.42
C THR A 203 8.15 -2.44 1.35
N SER A 204 8.28 -1.55 0.37
CA SER A 204 9.48 -0.71 0.19
C SER A 204 9.74 0.22 1.39
N ARG A 205 8.76 0.36 2.27
CA ARG A 205 8.77 1.25 3.42
C ARG A 205 9.39 0.64 4.69
N ALA A 206 9.52 -0.68 4.75
CA ALA A 206 10.28 -1.36 5.80
C ALA A 206 11.72 -1.56 5.30
N LEU A 207 12.68 -0.81 5.86
CA LEU A 207 14.02 -0.63 5.28
C LEU A 207 15.05 -1.64 5.77
N VAL A 208 15.10 -1.90 7.06
CA VAL A 208 16.10 -2.78 7.68
C VAL A 208 15.56 -3.31 9.00
N VAL A 209 16.01 -4.49 9.41
CA VAL A 209 15.82 -5.00 10.78
C VAL A 209 17.19 -5.09 11.45
N THR A 210 17.29 -4.60 12.68
CA THR A 210 18.38 -4.94 13.59
C THR A 210 17.85 -5.95 14.59
N HIS A 211 18.58 -7.06 14.76
CA HIS A 211 18.21 -8.17 15.62
C HIS A 211 19.41 -8.55 16.48
N ASN A 212 19.15 -8.86 17.75
CA ASN A 212 20.15 -9.43 18.64
C ASN A 212 19.82 -10.92 18.82
N ALA A 213 20.62 -11.78 18.21
CA ALA A 213 20.34 -13.21 18.14
C ALA A 213 20.15 -13.83 19.53
N GLY A 214 19.05 -14.57 19.70
CA GLY A 214 18.64 -15.22 20.93
C GLY A 214 17.94 -14.31 21.94
N SER A 215 17.83 -13.01 21.68
CA SER A 215 17.22 -12.07 22.63
C SER A 215 15.71 -11.90 22.43
N GLY A 216 15.14 -12.34 21.30
CA GLY A 216 13.73 -12.06 20.95
C GLY A 216 13.43 -10.58 20.74
N PHE A 217 14.44 -9.73 20.47
CA PHE A 217 14.25 -8.29 20.24
C PHE A 217 14.64 -7.92 18.82
N TYR A 218 13.71 -7.24 18.14
CA TYR A 218 13.85 -6.77 16.76
C TYR A 218 13.58 -5.27 16.71
N THR A 219 14.37 -4.54 15.94
CA THR A 219 14.14 -3.12 15.62
C THR A 219 14.00 -2.98 14.12
N VAL A 220 12.81 -2.64 13.64
CA VAL A 220 12.50 -2.47 12.22
C VAL A 220 12.52 -0.99 11.89
N TYR A 221 13.34 -0.58 10.93
CA TYR A 221 13.47 0.79 10.47
C TYR A 221 12.53 1.06 9.31
N THR A 222 11.90 2.23 9.29
CA THR A 222 10.94 2.65 8.28
C THR A 222 11.41 3.89 7.51
N ASP A 223 10.84 4.10 6.33
CA ASP A 223 11.13 5.25 5.45
C ASP A 223 10.62 6.60 5.97
N THR A 224 9.73 6.56 6.96
CA THR A 224 9.11 7.73 7.59
C THR A 224 9.14 7.63 9.10
N THR A 225 8.95 8.77 9.75
CA THR A 225 8.58 8.83 11.17
C THR A 225 7.16 8.32 11.38
N LEU A 226 6.97 7.49 12.40
CA LEU A 226 5.73 6.82 12.77
C LEU A 226 4.96 7.60 13.84
N THR A 227 4.43 8.77 13.47
CA THR A 227 3.63 9.61 14.37
C THR A 227 2.15 9.19 14.33
N ASN A 228 1.54 8.94 15.49
CA ASN A 228 0.15 8.48 15.63
C ASN A 228 -0.18 7.17 14.89
N CYS A 229 0.82 6.33 14.65
CA CYS A 229 0.62 5.03 14.02
C CYS A 229 0.35 3.94 15.06
N SER A 230 -0.47 2.96 14.69
CA SER A 230 -0.66 1.71 15.43
C SER A 230 0.14 0.58 14.79
N VAL A 231 0.53 -0.40 15.59
CA VAL A 231 1.31 -1.56 15.14
C VAL A 231 0.61 -2.84 15.58
N SER A 232 0.60 -3.84 14.69
CA SER A 232 0.18 -5.20 15.01
C SER A 232 1.24 -6.21 14.59
N VAL A 233 1.40 -7.24 15.41
CA VAL A 233 2.33 -8.34 15.18
C VAL A 233 1.54 -9.65 15.18
N SER A 234 1.77 -10.47 14.18
CA SER A 234 1.16 -11.79 14.04
C SER A 234 2.24 -12.86 14.06
N LEU A 235 2.30 -13.63 15.15
CA LEU A 235 3.26 -14.71 15.32
C LEU A 235 2.85 -15.97 14.56
N ARG A 236 3.83 -16.72 14.06
CA ARG A 236 3.59 -17.98 13.35
C ARG A 236 3.72 -19.22 14.24
N SER A 237 4.36 -19.09 15.40
CA SER A 237 4.58 -20.17 16.35
C SER A 237 3.46 -20.24 17.40
N ARG A 238 3.05 -21.46 17.75
CA ARG A 238 2.07 -21.69 18.82
C ARG A 238 2.70 -21.45 20.19
N GLY A 239 1.99 -20.73 21.07
CA GLY A 239 2.44 -20.45 22.43
C GLY A 239 3.50 -19.34 22.54
N ALA A 240 3.80 -18.67 21.43
CA ALA A 240 4.59 -17.45 21.42
C ALA A 240 3.69 -16.22 21.66
N TYR A 241 4.30 -15.19 22.22
CA TYR A 241 3.69 -13.90 22.50
C TYR A 241 4.61 -12.80 21.98
N ALA A 242 4.01 -11.67 21.61
CA ALA A 242 4.74 -10.52 21.11
C ALA A 242 4.12 -9.23 21.62
N VAL A 243 4.97 -8.22 21.76
CA VAL A 243 4.56 -6.82 21.92
C VAL A 243 5.36 -5.99 20.94
N ALA A 244 4.74 -4.93 20.42
CA ALA A 244 5.42 -3.97 19.59
C ALA A 244 5.00 -2.55 19.94
N TYR A 245 5.92 -1.61 19.74
CA TYR A 245 5.64 -0.18 19.84
C TYR A 245 6.43 0.59 18.78
N THR A 246 5.92 1.76 18.43
CA THR A 246 6.56 2.67 17.49
C THR A 246 7.40 3.69 18.25
N ALA A 247 8.58 4.01 17.73
CA ALA A 247 9.46 5.04 18.27
C ALA A 247 10.21 5.71 17.11
N ASN A 248 9.96 7.01 16.89
CA ASN A 248 10.50 7.74 15.74
C ASN A 248 10.18 7.02 14.42
N ASN A 249 11.20 6.64 13.65
CA ASN A 249 11.09 5.86 12.41
C ASN A 249 11.37 4.36 12.63
N THR A 250 11.15 3.87 13.84
CA THR A 250 11.40 2.46 14.17
C THR A 250 10.18 1.81 14.81
N VAL A 251 10.05 0.52 14.58
CA VAL A 251 9.17 -0.36 15.33
C VAL A 251 10.05 -1.30 16.14
N VAL A 252 9.88 -1.30 17.46
CA VAL A 252 10.54 -2.26 18.33
C VAL A 252 9.57 -3.39 18.62
N VAL A 253 10.00 -4.62 18.39
CA VAL A 253 9.23 -5.85 18.64
C VAL A 253 9.99 -6.70 19.65
N ALA A 254 9.28 -7.19 20.66
CA ALA A 254 9.80 -8.18 21.60
C ALA A 254 8.93 -9.43 21.55
N THR A 255 9.57 -10.60 21.45
CA THR A 255 8.92 -11.92 21.38
C THR A 255 9.38 -12.81 22.53
N TRP A 256 8.44 -13.60 23.06
CA TRP A 256 8.71 -14.54 24.13
C TRP A 256 7.75 -15.73 24.11
N THR A 257 8.14 -16.80 24.78
CA THR A 257 7.28 -17.94 25.11
C THR A 257 7.10 -18.01 26.61
N LEU A 258 6.19 -18.89 27.06
CA LEU A 258 6.05 -19.20 28.48
C LEU A 258 6.74 -20.53 28.77
N SER A 259 7.57 -20.55 29.81
CA SER A 259 8.07 -21.80 30.38
C SER A 259 6.92 -22.65 30.96
N ALA A 260 7.23 -23.90 31.34
CA ALA A 260 6.26 -24.79 31.97
C ALA A 260 5.62 -24.23 33.26
N THR A 261 6.26 -23.24 33.89
CA THR A 261 5.77 -22.55 35.11
C THR A 261 5.21 -21.16 34.82
N ALA A 262 4.86 -20.86 33.56
CA ALA A 262 4.27 -19.58 33.12
C ALA A 262 5.17 -18.34 33.32
N VAL A 263 6.49 -18.54 33.38
CA VAL A 263 7.47 -17.44 33.37
C VAL A 263 7.82 -17.08 31.92
N PRO A 264 7.78 -15.79 31.51
CA PRO A 264 8.23 -15.34 30.20
C PRO A 264 9.70 -15.66 29.95
N VAL A 265 9.99 -16.25 28.79
CA VAL A 265 11.34 -16.52 28.29
C VAL A 265 11.44 -15.93 26.90
N THR A 266 12.30 -14.93 26.72
CA THR A 266 12.52 -14.29 25.43
C THR A 266 13.12 -15.29 24.45
N ASN A 267 12.63 -15.28 23.22
CA ASN A 267 13.13 -16.14 22.17
C ASN A 267 12.83 -15.53 20.80
N ASP A 268 13.65 -15.89 19.83
CA ASP A 268 13.51 -15.45 18.45
C ASP A 268 12.35 -16.17 17.75
N GLU A 269 11.54 -15.43 16.99
CA GLU A 269 10.32 -15.94 16.37
C GLU A 269 10.11 -15.40 14.96
N ASN A 270 9.38 -16.17 14.14
CA ASN A 270 8.90 -15.70 12.84
C ASN A 270 7.59 -14.94 13.03
N PHE A 271 7.48 -13.74 12.48
CA PHE A 271 6.28 -12.91 12.61
C PHE A 271 5.98 -12.06 11.38
N GLY A 272 4.69 -11.77 11.19
CA GLY A 272 4.22 -10.69 10.32
C GLY A 272 4.08 -9.41 11.14
N LEU A 273 4.42 -8.29 10.53
CA LEU A 273 4.35 -6.94 11.08
C LEU A 273 3.51 -6.07 10.15
N ILE A 274 2.54 -5.35 10.72
CA ILE A 274 1.75 -4.35 10.02
C ILE A 274 1.77 -3.06 10.85
N VAL A 275 2.11 -1.93 10.23
CA VAL A 275 2.00 -0.60 10.84
C VAL A 275 0.95 0.20 10.07
N ALA A 276 -0.06 0.68 10.78
CA ALA A 276 -1.13 1.51 10.24
C ALA A 276 -0.98 2.95 10.75
N CYS A 277 -0.77 3.87 9.80
CA CYS A 277 -0.87 5.31 9.92
C CYS A 277 -1.96 5.75 8.92
#